data_AF-A0A7W6X7P7-F1
#
_entry.id   AF-A0A7W6X7P7-F1
#
_cell.length_a   1.000
_cell.length_b   1.000
_cell.length_c   1.000
_cell.angle_alpha   90.00
_cell.angle_beta   90.00
_cell.angle_gamma   90.00
#
_symmetry.space_group_name_H-M   'P 1'
#
loop_
_entity.id
_entity.type
_entity.pdbx_description
1 polymer ?
#
loop_
_entity_poly.entity_id
_entity_poly.type
_entity_poly.pdbx_seq_one_letter_code
_entity_poly.pdbx_strand_id
1 'polypeptide(L)'
;MTDVAMVSEVSEPSHRKLDWARNEIERMRGQLRAQEREIRMLQRAGVATASAELLLTRMRARVEDLCGQLDALRKGAAARPREVEIGQSEPRSKA
;
A
#
# COMPACT_ATOMS: atom_id res chain seq x y z
N MET A 1 42.43 -14.97 -6.34
CA MET A 1 41.60 -13.87 -5.81
C MET A 1 40.30 -13.90 -6.56
N THR A 2 39.39 -14.76 -6.12
CA THR A 2 38.10 -14.98 -6.78
C THR A 2 37.00 -14.68 -5.78
N ASP A 3 36.05 -13.86 -6.25
CA ASP A 3 34.65 -13.71 -5.86
C ASP A 3 34.26 -13.71 -4.39
N VAL A 4 33.69 -12.59 -3.92
CA VAL A 4 32.38 -12.63 -3.23
C VAL A 4 31.57 -11.36 -3.57
N ALA A 5 30.60 -11.57 -4.45
CA ALA A 5 29.25 -11.01 -4.48
C ALA A 5 29.05 -9.48 -4.58
N MET A 6 28.54 -9.10 -5.76
CA MET A 6 27.46 -8.14 -5.91
C MET A 6 26.43 -8.30 -4.78
N VAL A 7 26.48 -7.48 -3.75
CA VAL A 7 25.29 -7.21 -2.93
C VAL A 7 24.54 -6.10 -3.65
N SER A 8 23.96 -6.47 -4.79
CA SER A 8 22.69 -5.88 -5.17
C SER A 8 21.74 -6.24 -4.03
N GLU A 9 21.64 -5.38 -3.03
CA GLU A 9 20.49 -5.38 -2.14
C GLU A 9 19.27 -5.14 -3.03
N VAL A 10 18.74 -6.23 -3.56
CA VAL A 10 17.36 -6.33 -4.02
C VAL A 10 16.54 -6.14 -2.76
N SER A 11 16.43 -4.89 -2.34
CA SER A 11 15.65 -4.46 -1.20
C SER A 11 14.17 -4.73 -1.53
N GLU A 12 13.68 -5.81 -0.91
CA GLU A 12 12.34 -5.93 -0.36
C GLU A 12 11.16 -6.21 -1.32
N PRO A 13 10.67 -7.46 -1.40
CA PRO A 13 9.34 -7.74 -1.97
C PRO A 13 8.21 -6.94 -1.28
N SER A 14 8.43 -6.43 -0.07
CA SER A 14 7.51 -5.57 0.69
C SER A 14 7.31 -4.18 0.04
N HIS A 15 8.36 -3.57 -0.52
CA HIS A 15 8.25 -2.24 -1.14
C HIS A 15 7.39 -2.28 -2.41
N ARG A 16 7.63 -3.27 -3.29
CA ARG A 16 6.83 -3.47 -4.50
C ARG A 16 5.35 -3.75 -4.20
N LYS A 17 5.06 -4.50 -3.13
CA LYS A 17 3.69 -4.76 -2.67
C LYS A 17 3.01 -3.49 -2.14
N LEU A 18 3.74 -2.65 -1.41
CA LEU A 18 3.24 -1.36 -0.93
C LEU A 18 2.90 -0.40 -2.08
N ASP A 19 3.80 -0.29 -3.07
CA ASP A 19 3.58 0.56 -4.23
C ASP A 19 2.39 0.07 -5.06
N TRP A 20 2.30 -1.24 -5.29
CA TRP A 20 1.16 -1.84 -5.97
C TRP A 20 -0.15 -1.55 -5.24
N ALA A 21 -0.21 -1.76 -3.92
CA ALA A 21 -1.41 -1.52 -3.14
C ALA A 21 -1.84 -0.04 -3.17
N ARG A 22 -0.89 0.90 -3.09
CA ARG A 22 -1.18 2.35 -3.21
C ARG A 22 -1.75 2.70 -4.59
N ASN A 23 -1.09 2.22 -5.64
CA ASN A 23 -1.50 2.48 -7.02
C ASN A 23 -2.89 1.89 -7.31
N GLU A 24 -3.16 0.68 -6.81
CA GLU A 24 -4.44 0.02 -6.99
C GLU A 24 -5.57 0.73 -6.24
N ILE A 25 -5.33 1.19 -5.01
CA ILE A 25 -6.30 2.01 -4.26
C ILE A 25 -6.65 3.27 -5.02
N GLU A 26 -5.67 4.01 -5.55
CA GLU A 26 -5.95 5.25 -6.29
C GLU A 26 -6.71 4.97 -7.59
N ARG A 27 -6.31 3.93 -8.32
CA ARG A 27 -7.01 3.47 -9.53
C ARG A 27 -8.48 3.16 -9.23
N MET A 28 -8.74 2.36 -8.21
CA MET A 28 -10.10 1.96 -7.82
C MET A 28 -10.92 3.14 -7.32
N ARG A 29 -10.33 4.10 -6.58
CA ARG A 29 -11.01 5.36 -6.20
C ARG A 29 -11.42 6.17 -7.42
N GLY A 30 -10.57 6.22 -8.45
CA GLY A 30 -10.93 6.83 -9.74
C GLY A 30 -12.14 6.16 -10.38
N GLN A 31 -12.16 4.82 -10.41
CA GLN A 31 -13.28 4.03 -10.95
C GLN A 31 -14.57 4.27 -10.15
N LEU A 32 -14.52 4.23 -8.81
CA LEU A 32 -15.66 4.50 -7.94
C LEU A 32 -16.28 5.88 -8.23
N ARG A 33 -15.46 6.94 -8.34
CA ARG A 33 -15.93 8.29 -8.66
C ARG A 33 -16.62 8.35 -10.03
N ALA A 34 -16.10 7.64 -11.03
CA ALA A 34 -16.72 7.59 -12.36
C ALA A 34 -18.07 6.86 -12.32
N GLN A 35 -18.11 5.72 -11.63
CA GLN A 35 -19.28 4.86 -11.52
C GLN A 35 -20.40 5.53 -10.71
N GLU A 36 -20.06 6.27 -9.66
CA GLU A 36 -21.02 7.12 -8.94
C GLU A 36 -21.63 8.23 -9.80
N ARG A 37 -20.87 8.80 -10.75
CA ARG A 37 -21.39 9.79 -11.70
C ARG A 37 -22.35 9.15 -12.69
N GLU A 38 -21.99 7.98 -13.21
CA GLU A 38 -22.82 7.22 -14.13
C GLU A 38 -24.13 6.76 -13.49
N ILE A 39 -24.08 6.19 -12.28
CA ILE A 39 -25.27 5.82 -11.51
C ILE A 39 -26.18 7.04 -11.31
N ARG A 40 -25.63 8.19 -10.91
CA ARG A 40 -26.41 9.44 -10.76
C ARG A 40 -27.06 9.90 -12.06
N MET A 41 -26.37 9.76 -13.19
CA MET A 41 -26.92 10.09 -14.50
C MET A 41 -28.08 9.15 -14.85
N LEU A 42 -27.92 7.85 -14.64
CA LEU A 42 -28.95 6.84 -14.88
C LEU A 42 -30.18 7.04 -13.99
N GLN A 43 -29.98 7.33 -12.70
CA GLN A 43 -31.07 7.66 -11.77
C GLN A 43 -31.87 8.88 -12.24
N ARG A 44 -31.20 9.95 -12.70
CA ARG A 44 -31.86 11.15 -13.25
C ARG A 44 -32.66 10.86 -14.52
N ALA A 45 -32.22 9.88 -15.31
CA ALA A 45 -32.94 9.40 -16.48
C ALA A 45 -34.08 8.41 -16.13
N GLY A 46 -34.31 8.13 -14.85
CA GLY A 46 -35.34 7.18 -14.40
C GLY A 46 -34.97 5.71 -14.64
N VAL A 47 -33.69 5.41 -14.91
CA VAL A 47 -33.21 4.04 -15.12
C VAL A 47 -32.95 3.38 -13.77
N ALA A 48 -33.46 2.17 -13.59
CA ALA A 48 -33.21 1.37 -12.39
C ALA A 48 -31.72 1.01 -12.27
N THR A 49 -31.11 1.25 -11.11
CA THR A 49 -29.65 1.16 -10.90
C THR A 49 -29.22 0.22 -9.77
N ALA A 50 -30.15 -0.56 -9.21
CA ALA A 50 -29.90 -1.41 -8.03
C ALA A 50 -28.68 -2.36 -8.20
N SER A 51 -28.51 -2.97 -9.37
CA SER A 51 -27.36 -3.85 -9.65
C SER A 51 -26.03 -3.08 -9.70
N ALA A 52 -26.03 -1.87 -10.25
CA ALA A 52 -24.85 -1.00 -10.31
C ALA A 52 -24.46 -0.48 -8.92
N GLU A 53 -25.44 -0.14 -8.08
CA GLU A 53 -25.24 0.26 -6.68
C GLU A 53 -24.67 -0.89 -5.82
N LEU A 54 -25.16 -2.12 -6.05
CA LEU A 54 -24.60 -3.30 -5.41
C LEU A 54 -23.14 -3.53 -5.81
N LEU A 55 -22.82 -3.39 -7.09
CA LEU A 55 -21.43 -3.49 -7.57
C LEU A 55 -20.56 -2.39 -6.97
N LEU A 56 -21.05 -1.15 -6.91
CA LEU A 56 -20.34 -0.03 -6.30
C LEU A 56 -20.01 -0.31 -4.83
N THR A 57 -20.95 -0.91 -4.09
CA THR A 57 -20.76 -1.33 -2.70
C THR A 57 -19.64 -2.37 -2.56
N ARG A 58 -19.62 -3.38 -3.44
CA ARG A 58 -18.55 -4.40 -3.46
C ARG A 58 -17.18 -3.80 -3.79
N MET A 59 -17.13 -2.84 -4.71
CA MET A 59 -15.90 -2.14 -5.05
C MET A 59 -15.37 -1.31 -3.87
N ARG A 60 -16.25 -0.66 -3.10
CA ARG A 60 -15.87 0.05 -1.86
C ARG A 60 -15.29 -0.90 -0.82
N ALA A 61 -15.94 -2.03 -0.58
CA ALA A 61 -15.43 -3.06 0.34
C ALA A 61 -14.02 -3.53 -0.04
N ARG A 62 -13.77 -3.75 -1.34
CA ARG A 62 -12.42 -4.12 -1.81
C ARG A 62 -11.37 -3.02 -1.59
N VAL A 63 -11.75 -1.74 -1.70
CA VAL A 63 -10.83 -0.62 -1.37
C VAL A 63 -10.52 -0.61 0.12
N GLU A 64 -11.50 -0.86 0.99
CA GLU A 64 -11.31 -0.97 2.43
C GLU A 64 -10.35 -2.13 2.77
N ASP A 65 -10.52 -3.29 2.15
CA ASP A 65 -9.61 -4.43 2.29
C ASP A 65 -8.16 -4.09 1.87
N LEU A 66 -8.00 -3.39 0.75
CA LEU A 66 -6.68 -2.95 0.28
C LEU A 66 -6.05 -1.93 1.23
N CYS A 67 -6.84 -1.03 1.83
CA CYS A 67 -6.36 -0.12 2.87
C CYS A 67 -5.84 -0.90 4.09
N GLY A 68 -6.59 -1.92 4.55
CA GLY A 68 -6.16 -2.79 5.64
C GLY A 68 -4.86 -3.54 5.33
N GLN A 69 -4.73 -4.08 4.12
CA GLN A 69 -3.49 -4.72 3.65
C GLN A 69 -2.31 -3.75 3.60
N LEU A 70 -2.52 -2.52 3.11
CA LEU A 70 -1.50 -1.48 3.07
C LEU A 70 -0.99 -1.15 4.48
N ASP A 71 -1.89 -1.03 5.45
CA ASP A 71 -1.53 -0.75 6.84
C ASP A 71 -0.78 -1.91 7.50
N ALA A 72 -1.16 -3.15 7.20
CA ALA A 72 -0.43 -4.34 7.65
C ALA A 72 0.98 -4.40 7.05
N LEU A 73 1.13 -4.13 5.75
CA LEU A 73 2.42 -4.08 5.07
C LEU A 73 3.31 -2.95 5.60
N ARG A 74 2.73 -1.78 5.92
CA ARG A 74 3.47 -0.67 6.54
C ARG A 74 4.01 -1.03 7.92
N LYS A 75 3.20 -1.68 8.76
CA LYS A 75 3.62 -2.14 10.09
C LYS A 75 4.72 -3.20 9.98
N GLY A 76 4.59 -4.15 9.05
CA GLY A 76 5.62 -5.16 8.80
C GLY A 76 6.95 -4.58 8.30
N ALA A 77 6.90 -3.54 7.46
CA ALA A 77 8.10 -2.84 6.98
C ALA A 77 8.76 -2.00 8.09
N ALA A 78 7.98 -1.40 9.00
CA ALA A 78 8.49 -0.58 10.09
C ALA A 78 9.03 -1.37 11.29
N ALA A 79 8.62 -2.64 11.45
CA ALA A 79 9.05 -3.50 12.56
C ALA A 79 10.48 -4.05 12.40
N ARG A 80 11.16 -3.78 11.28
CA ARG A 80 12.59 -4.04 11.19
C ARG A 80 13.32 -2.84 11.79
N PRO A 81 14.04 -3.02 12.91
CA PRO A 81 14.81 -1.92 13.46
C PRO A 81 15.82 -1.51 12.39
N ARG A 82 15.73 -0.28 11.92
CA ARG A 82 16.92 0.40 11.41
C ARG A 82 17.87 0.37 12.59
N GLU A 83 18.94 -0.40 12.50
CA GLU A 83 20.00 -0.45 13.48
C GLU A 83 20.49 0.98 13.65
N VAL A 84 19.96 1.65 14.67
CA VAL A 84 20.44 2.95 15.09
C VAL A 84 21.79 2.61 15.71
N GLU A 85 22.89 2.91 15.02
CA GLU A 85 24.22 2.91 15.61
C GLU A 85 24.23 3.95 16.73
N ILE A 86 23.79 3.52 17.92
CA ILE A 86 23.92 4.26 19.16
C ILE A 86 25.37 4.08 19.61
N GLY A 87 26.17 5.10 19.33
CA GLY A 87 27.33 5.54 20.11
C GLY A 87 28.33 4.49 20.58
N GLN A 88 29.48 4.41 19.90
CA GLN A 88 30.71 4.06 20.60
C GLN A 88 31.22 5.29 21.37
N SER A 89 30.81 5.41 22.63
CA SER A 89 31.50 6.23 23.64
C SER A 89 32.76 5.51 24.12
N GLU A 90 33.86 6.26 24.24
CA GLU A 90 35.19 5.87 24.76
C GLU A 90 35.17 4.97 26.01
N PRO A 91 36.25 4.21 26.24
CA PRO A 91 36.80 4.07 27.57
C PRO A 91 38.16 4.76 27.65
N ARG A 92 38.16 5.88 28.36
CA ARG A 92 39.33 6.44 29.05
C ARG A 92 39.93 5.33 29.93
N SER A 93 41.15 4.90 29.68
CA SER A 93 41.97 4.24 30.69
C SER A 93 43.43 4.63 30.55
N LYS A 94 43.93 5.16 31.66
CA LYS A 94 45.30 5.59 31.95
C LYS A 94 46.21 4.37 32.09
N ALA A 95 47.43 4.46 31.58
CA ALA A 95 48.66 3.99 32.22
C ALA A 95 49.85 4.67 31.52
#